data_AF-A0A6N6NPC7-F1
#
_entry.id   AF-A0A6N6NPC7-F1
#
_cell.length_a   1.000
_cell.length_b   1.000
_cell.length_c   1.000
_cell.angle_alpha   90.00
_cell.angle_beta   90.00
_cell.angle_gamma   90.00
#
_symmetry.space_group_name_H-M   'P 1'
#
loop_
_entity.id
_entity.type
_entity.pdbx_description
1 polymer ?
#
loop_
_entity_poly.entity_id
_entity_poly.type
_entity_poly.pdbx_seq_one_letter_code
_entity_poly.pdbx_strand_id
1 'polypeptide(L)'
;MSRLSAHNMRGQSERPGWCIVCGRPYPEGHHVVARSLGGGNGPVVDLCGRGNSLKDADGNLLHHGAAETHRLWLWWHDGTDSDIAPKCLRGCGYGRWAYILADEPCRYEEAAEMEGWRLA
;
A
#
# COMPACT_ATOMS: atom_id res chain seq x y z
N MET A 1 -17.35 -1.90 -2.81
CA MET A 1 -15.90 -1.85 -3.08
C MET A 1 -15.65 -0.66 -4.01
N SER A 2 -14.69 0.23 -3.71
CA SER A 2 -14.37 1.38 -4.57
C SER A 2 -13.63 0.91 -5.83
N ARG A 3 -13.58 1.76 -6.88
CA ARG A 3 -12.77 1.45 -8.09
C ARG A 3 -11.28 1.28 -7.74
N LEU A 4 -10.76 2.06 -6.79
CA LEU A 4 -9.39 1.94 -6.28
C LEU A 4 -9.13 0.57 -5.62
N SER A 5 -10.05 0.10 -4.76
CA SER A 5 -9.92 -1.23 -4.16
C SER A 5 -10.05 -2.33 -5.21
N ALA A 6 -11.00 -2.22 -6.13
CA ALA A 6 -11.19 -3.19 -7.21
C ALA A 6 -9.96 -3.27 -8.14
N HIS A 7 -9.29 -2.14 -8.39
CA HIS A 7 -8.01 -2.09 -9.09
C HIS A 7 -6.94 -2.89 -8.34
N ASN A 8 -6.73 -2.56 -7.05
CA ASN A 8 -5.71 -3.21 -6.22
C ASN A 8 -5.94 -4.72 -6.03
N MET A 9 -7.16 -5.23 -6.17
CA MET A 9 -7.42 -6.67 -6.13
C MET A 9 -6.68 -7.45 -7.23
N ARG A 10 -6.24 -6.80 -8.31
CA ARG A 10 -5.47 -7.43 -9.40
C ARG A 10 -3.97 -7.54 -9.13
N GLY A 11 -3.49 -6.92 -8.05
CA GLY A 11 -2.08 -6.94 -7.73
C GLY A 11 -1.57 -8.32 -7.31
N GLN A 12 -0.27 -8.40 -7.07
CA GLN A 12 0.37 -9.64 -6.64
C GLN A 12 0.68 -9.62 -5.15
N SER A 13 0.64 -10.79 -4.52
CA SER A 13 1.13 -10.93 -3.15
C SER A 13 2.65 -10.87 -3.14
N GLU A 14 3.22 -9.90 -2.44
CA GLU A 14 4.67 -9.73 -2.28
C GLU A 14 5.06 -10.07 -0.85
N ARG A 15 5.55 -11.29 -0.64
CA ARG A 15 5.89 -11.83 0.69
C ARG A 15 7.34 -12.30 0.79
N PRO A 16 8.31 -11.41 0.58
CA PRO A 16 9.72 -11.80 0.53
C PRO A 16 10.32 -12.13 1.91
N GLY A 17 9.63 -11.88 3.02
CA GLY A 17 10.20 -12.02 4.37
C GLY A 17 10.90 -10.75 4.89
N TRP A 18 10.76 -9.64 4.17
CA TRP A 18 11.12 -8.29 4.60
C TRP A 18 10.07 -7.28 4.13
N CYS A 19 10.06 -6.10 4.74
CA CYS A 19 9.13 -5.03 4.37
C CYS A 19 9.39 -4.55 2.93
N ILE A 20 8.37 -4.59 2.08
CA ILE A 20 8.49 -4.15 0.69
C ILE A 20 8.74 -2.64 0.54
N VAL A 21 8.48 -1.85 1.60
CA VAL A 21 8.64 -0.39 1.57
C VAL A 21 10.01 0.07 2.04
N CYS A 22 10.61 -0.59 3.04
CA CYS A 22 11.88 -0.14 3.63
C CYS A 22 12.93 -1.23 3.85
N GLY A 23 12.64 -2.48 3.49
CA GLY A 23 13.58 -3.60 3.62
C GLY A 23 13.82 -4.10 5.04
N ARG A 24 13.10 -3.58 6.05
CA ARG A 24 13.24 -4.07 7.43
C ARG A 24 12.85 -5.55 7.55
N PRO A 25 13.59 -6.36 8.31
CA PRO A 25 13.31 -7.79 8.48
C PRO A 25 12.09 -8.04 9.37
N TYR A 26 11.61 -9.29 9.39
CA TYR A 26 10.50 -9.80 10.23
C TYR A 26 9.16 -9.06 10.03
N PRO A 27 8.61 -9.06 8.80
CA PRO A 27 7.37 -8.36 8.50
C PRO A 27 6.12 -9.11 8.99
N GLU A 28 5.01 -8.39 9.06
CA GLU A 28 3.65 -8.94 9.11
C GLU A 28 2.96 -8.78 7.75
N GLY A 29 2.16 -9.78 7.37
CA GLY A 29 1.39 -9.75 6.13
C GLY A 29 0.16 -8.85 6.24
N HIS A 30 0.11 -7.80 5.44
CA HIS A 30 -1.00 -6.86 5.34
C HIS A 30 -1.84 -7.11 4.09
N HIS A 31 -3.17 -7.22 4.24
CA HIS A 31 -4.07 -7.30 3.09
C HIS A 31 -4.22 -5.91 2.47
N VAL A 32 -3.79 -5.74 1.21
CA VAL A 32 -3.81 -4.43 0.52
C VAL A 32 -5.24 -3.88 0.39
N VAL A 33 -6.22 -4.77 0.26
CA VAL A 33 -7.63 -4.42 0.31
C VAL A 33 -8.21 -5.01 1.58
N ALA A 34 -8.92 -4.19 2.37
CA ALA A 34 -9.50 -4.64 3.62
C ALA A 34 -10.41 -5.88 3.42
N ARG A 35 -10.32 -6.84 4.34
CA ARG A 35 -11.12 -8.07 4.29
C ARG A 35 -12.63 -7.79 4.25
N SER A 36 -13.07 -6.78 5.01
CA SER A 36 -14.46 -6.30 5.05
C SER A 36 -14.97 -5.76 3.70
N LEU A 37 -14.07 -5.35 2.81
CA LEU A 37 -14.39 -4.88 1.46
C LEU A 37 -14.30 -5.99 0.41
N GLY A 38 -14.02 -7.24 0.81
CA GLY A 38 -13.82 -8.38 -0.10
C GLY A 38 -12.37 -8.75 -0.36
N GLY A 39 -11.40 -8.08 0.30
CA GLY A 39 -9.98 -8.35 0.13
C GLY A 39 -9.44 -9.58 0.87
N GLY A 40 -10.31 -10.43 1.43
CA GLY A 40 -9.92 -11.66 2.12
C GLY A 40 -9.12 -12.63 1.25
N ASN A 41 -9.38 -12.64 -0.05
CA ASN A 41 -8.63 -13.40 -1.06
C ASN A 41 -7.76 -12.48 -1.95
N GLY A 42 -7.60 -11.22 -1.56
CA GLY A 42 -6.81 -10.24 -2.29
C GLY A 42 -5.32 -10.34 -1.99
N PRO A 43 -4.53 -9.47 -2.61
CA PRO A 43 -3.09 -9.46 -2.43
C PRO A 43 -2.68 -9.16 -0.99
N VAL A 44 -1.65 -9.87 -0.53
CA VAL A 44 -1.02 -9.66 0.77
C VAL A 44 0.42 -9.24 0.56
N VAL A 45 0.81 -8.15 1.22
CA VAL A 45 2.19 -7.63 1.18
C VAL A 45 2.83 -7.71 2.55
N ASP A 46 4.12 -8.02 2.59
CA ASP A 46 4.88 -8.00 3.83
C ASP A 46 5.29 -6.55 4.18
N LEU A 47 4.84 -6.06 5.35
CA LEU A 47 5.16 -4.73 5.89
C LEU A 47 5.80 -4.84 7.27
N CYS A 48 6.70 -3.91 7.61
CA CYS A 48 7.31 -3.89 8.94
C CYS A 48 6.33 -3.40 10.01
N GLY A 49 6.50 -3.91 11.23
CA GLY A 49 5.62 -3.62 12.35
C GLY A 49 4.58 -4.71 12.54
N ARG A 50 3.77 -4.55 13.59
CA ARG A 50 2.78 -5.53 13.98
C ARG A 50 1.49 -4.85 14.43
N GLY A 51 0.35 -5.37 13.99
CA GLY A 51 -0.96 -4.77 14.22
C GLY A 51 -0.99 -3.30 13.80
N ASN A 52 -1.60 -2.45 14.62
CA ASN A 52 -1.72 -1.02 14.34
C ASN A 52 -0.60 -0.15 14.95
N SER A 53 0.52 -0.75 15.40
CA SER A 53 1.64 0.01 15.96
C SER A 53 2.27 0.91 14.90
N LEU A 54 2.07 2.23 15.02
CA LEU A 54 2.54 3.21 14.03
C LEU A 54 4.05 3.48 14.12
N LYS A 55 4.65 3.32 15.30
CA LYS A 55 6.07 3.58 15.54
C LYS A 55 6.72 2.46 16.34
N ASP A 56 8.01 2.23 16.10
CA ASP A 56 8.84 1.40 16.97
C ASP A 56 9.31 2.17 18.21
N ALA A 57 10.11 1.51 19.07
CA ALA A 57 10.63 2.08 20.30
C ALA A 57 11.55 3.30 20.06
N ASP A 58 12.19 3.38 18.89
CA ASP A 58 13.07 4.48 18.49
C ASP A 58 12.30 5.61 17.77
N GLY A 59 10.97 5.48 17.66
CA GLY A 59 10.10 6.47 17.03
C GLY A 59 10.04 6.42 15.51
N ASN A 60 10.66 5.42 14.88
CA ASN A 60 10.61 5.23 13.43
C ASN A 60 9.23 4.72 13.01
N LEU A 61 8.77 5.16 11.84
CA LEU A 61 7.51 4.71 11.27
C LEU A 61 7.54 3.19 10.97
N LEU A 62 6.46 2.51 11.33
CA LEU A 62 6.19 1.13 10.97
C LEU A 62 5.11 1.08 9.88
N HIS A 63 5.42 0.45 8.76
CA HIS A 63 4.58 0.49 7.56
C HIS A 63 3.29 -0.30 7.69
N HIS A 64 3.27 -1.40 8.46
CA HIS A 64 2.06 -2.14 8.74
C HIS A 64 1.06 -1.26 9.51
N GLY A 65 1.51 -0.63 10.61
CA GLY A 65 0.68 0.31 11.36
C GLY A 65 0.28 1.55 10.56
N ALA A 66 1.15 2.05 9.68
CA ALA A 66 0.82 3.14 8.76
C ALA A 66 -0.32 2.75 7.79
N ALA A 67 -0.33 1.51 7.29
CA ALA A 67 -1.40 1.01 6.43
C ALA A 67 -2.73 0.86 7.21
N GLU A 68 -2.68 0.25 8.39
CA GLU A 68 -3.84 0.09 9.29
C GLU A 68 -4.45 1.43 9.75
N THR A 69 -3.65 2.50 9.76
CA THR A 69 -4.08 3.84 10.19
C THR A 69 -4.28 4.81 9.02
N HIS A 70 -4.37 4.30 7.79
CA HIS A 70 -4.65 5.10 6.59
C HIS A 70 -3.62 6.21 6.30
N ARG A 71 -2.36 5.97 6.69
CA ARG A 71 -1.20 6.82 6.41
C ARG A 71 -0.30 6.23 5.32
N LEU A 72 -0.45 4.95 4.99
CA LEU A 72 0.21 4.29 3.87
C LEU A 72 -0.84 3.79 2.89
N TRP A 73 -0.67 4.11 1.62
CA TRP A 73 -1.52 3.63 0.54
C TRP A 73 -0.67 2.95 -0.54
N LEU A 74 -1.20 1.88 -1.12
CA LEU A 74 -0.54 1.05 -2.13
C LEU A 74 -1.33 1.08 -3.42
N TRP A 75 -0.68 1.13 -4.57
CA TRP A 75 -1.27 1.09 -5.90
C TRP A 75 -0.59 0.00 -6.72
N TRP A 76 -1.36 -0.87 -7.38
CA TRP A 76 -0.78 -1.88 -8.27
C TRP A 76 -0.39 -1.24 -9.61
N HIS A 77 0.90 -1.11 -9.89
CA HIS A 77 1.35 -0.37 -11.06
C HIS A 77 1.45 -1.26 -12.31
N ASP A 78 0.30 -1.57 -12.91
CA ASP A 78 0.18 -2.34 -14.17
C ASP A 78 -0.15 -1.49 -15.40
N GLY A 79 -0.31 -0.18 -15.24
CA GLY A 79 -0.64 0.76 -16.31
C GLY A 79 -2.13 0.78 -16.72
N THR A 80 -2.96 -0.04 -16.10
CA THR A 80 -4.42 -0.02 -16.28
C THR A 80 -5.08 1.01 -15.37
N ASP A 81 -6.36 1.32 -15.62
CA ASP A 81 -7.13 2.32 -14.85
C ASP A 81 -6.41 3.68 -14.71
N SER A 82 -5.73 4.10 -15.79
CA SER A 82 -4.95 5.35 -15.85
C SER A 82 -5.77 6.61 -15.51
N ASP A 83 -7.10 6.57 -15.60
CA ASP A 83 -7.99 7.68 -15.23
C ASP A 83 -8.03 7.92 -13.72
N ILE A 84 -7.88 6.86 -12.91
CA ILE A 84 -7.87 6.89 -11.44
C ILE A 84 -6.50 6.62 -10.82
N ALA A 85 -5.50 6.27 -11.63
CA ALA A 85 -4.13 6.07 -11.17
C ALA A 85 -3.52 7.39 -10.63
N PRO A 86 -2.64 7.31 -9.62
CA PRO A 86 -1.84 8.45 -9.18
C PRO A 86 -1.13 9.11 -10.36
N LYS A 87 -1.17 10.45 -10.43
CA LYS A 87 -0.75 11.19 -11.64
C LYS A 87 0.66 10.84 -12.13
N CYS A 88 1.61 10.67 -11.20
CA CYS A 88 2.99 10.32 -11.51
C CYS A 88 3.21 8.85 -11.91
N LEU A 89 2.18 7.99 -11.83
CA LEU A 89 2.21 6.57 -12.22
C LEU A 89 1.40 6.31 -13.50
N ARG A 90 0.89 7.35 -14.18
CA ARG A 90 0.12 7.18 -15.42
C ARG A 90 1.04 6.85 -16.60
N GLY A 91 0.55 6.03 -17.53
CA GLY A 91 1.16 5.83 -18.85
C GLY A 91 2.18 4.69 -18.98
N CYS A 92 2.57 4.03 -17.89
CA CYS A 92 3.36 2.79 -17.94
C CYS A 92 2.92 1.81 -16.85
N GLY A 93 3.41 0.58 -16.91
CA GLY A 93 3.15 -0.45 -15.91
C GLY A 93 4.41 -1.29 -15.71
N TYR A 94 4.82 -1.46 -14.45
CA TYR A 94 5.99 -2.26 -14.08
C TYR A 94 5.61 -3.61 -13.47
N GLY A 95 4.33 -3.85 -13.21
CA GLY A 95 3.87 -5.05 -12.51
C GLY A 95 4.43 -5.13 -11.10
N ARG A 96 4.46 -4.00 -10.38
CA ARG A 96 4.91 -3.91 -8.98
C ARG A 96 4.00 -2.99 -8.17
N TRP A 97 4.05 -3.11 -6.85
CA TRP A 97 3.40 -2.14 -5.98
C TRP A 97 4.11 -0.79 -6.04
N ALA A 98 3.32 0.27 -6.11
CA ALA A 98 3.73 1.61 -5.73
C ALA A 98 3.12 1.96 -4.38
N TYR A 99 3.73 2.87 -3.64
CA TYR A 99 3.26 3.32 -2.34
C TYR A 99 3.39 4.83 -2.18
N ILE A 100 2.59 5.38 -1.27
CA ILE A 100 2.74 6.73 -0.75
C ILE A 100 2.55 6.71 0.77
N LEU A 101 3.23 7.65 1.44
CA LEU A 101 3.07 7.92 2.86
C LEU A 101 2.47 9.32 3.03
N ALA A 102 1.39 9.41 3.78
CA ALA A 102 0.74 10.65 4.16
C ALA A 102 1.14 11.05 5.59
N ASP A 103 1.35 12.35 5.80
CA ASP A 103 1.71 12.91 7.10
C ASP A 103 0.58 12.82 8.12
N GLU A 104 -0.67 12.73 7.66
CA GLU A 104 -1.87 12.51 8.47
C GLU A 104 -2.78 11.45 7.82
N PRO A 105 -3.67 10.78 8.57
CA PRO A 105 -4.60 9.81 8.02
C PRO A 105 -5.49 10.47 6.98
N CYS A 106 -5.59 9.87 5.80
CA CYS A 106 -6.41 10.38 4.72
C CYS A 106 -7.18 9.25 4.05
N ARG A 107 -8.14 9.57 3.19
CA ARG A 107 -8.83 8.57 2.36
C ARG A 107 -7.96 8.19 1.17
N TYR A 108 -8.20 7.02 0.59
CA TYR A 108 -7.42 6.58 -0.57
C TYR A 108 -7.57 7.53 -1.77
N GLU A 109 -8.78 8.06 -2.00
CA GLU A 109 -9.02 9.03 -3.06
C GLU A 109 -8.18 10.30 -2.88
N GLU A 110 -7.94 10.72 -1.64
CA GLU A 110 -7.07 11.86 -1.34
C GLU A 110 -5.60 11.51 -1.59
N ALA A 111 -5.15 10.33 -1.14
CA ALA A 111 -3.78 9.85 -1.37
C ALA A 111 -3.45 9.66 -2.85
N ALA A 112 -4.41 9.23 -3.68
CA ALA A 112 -4.23 9.06 -5.12
C ALA A 112 -3.94 10.40 -5.84
N GLU A 113 -4.42 11.51 -5.30
CA GLU A 113 -4.16 12.85 -5.85
C GLU A 113 -2.85 13.47 -5.33
N MET A 114 -2.22 12.89 -4.30
CA MET A 114 -0.97 13.38 -3.73
C MET A 114 0.22 13.10 -4.66
N GLU A 115 1.23 13.95 -4.56
CA GLU A 115 2.53 13.74 -5.21
C GLU A 115 3.46 12.89 -4.34
N GLY A 116 4.48 12.30 -4.95
CA GLY A 116 5.52 11.56 -4.22
C GLY A 116 5.29 10.05 -4.08
N TRP A 117 4.41 9.46 -4.90
CA TRP A 117 4.33 8.00 -5.03
C TRP A 117 5.66 7.42 -5.51
N ARG A 118 6.03 6.25 -4.96
CA ARG A 118 7.28 5.55 -5.24
C ARG A 118 7.00 4.10 -5.56
N LEU A 119 7.81 3.48 -6.40
CA LEU A 119 7.76 2.02 -6.54
C LEU A 119 8.37 1.38 -5.30
N ALA A 120 7.71 0.33 -4.80
CA ALA A 120 8.30 -0.61 -3.86
C ALA A 120 9.40 -1.45 -4.55
#